data_AF-A0A964B649-F1
#
_entry.id   AF-A0A964B649-F1
#
_cell.length_a   1.000
_cell.length_b   1.000
_cell.length_c   1.000
_cell.angle_alpha   90.00
_cell.angle_beta   90.00
_cell.angle_gamma   90.00
#
_symmetry.space_group_name_H-M   'P 1'
#
loop_
_entity.id
_entity.type
_entity.pdbx_description
1 polymer ?
#
loop_
_entity_poly.entity_id
_entity_poly.type
_entity_poly.pdbx_seq_one_letter_code
_entity_poly.pdbx_strand_id
1 'polypeptide(L)' 'MAADDEIFAAPKKKPEHEIGQPLDTLSVGELSERIELLKAEIERLEAAKSAKAASAAAAAAFFKT' A
#
# COMPACT_ATOMS: atom_id res chain seq x y z
N MET A 1 16.16 -4.50 -30.62
CA MET A 1 16.20 -5.94 -30.31
C MET A 1 16.69 -6.03 -28.86
N ALA A 2 15.83 -5.74 -27.88
CA ALA A 2 14.65 -6.46 -27.37
C ALA A 2 15.02 -7.52 -26.32
N ALA A 3 14.74 -7.15 -25.06
CA ALA A 3 14.40 -7.99 -23.90
C ALA A 3 15.48 -8.91 -23.31
N ASP A 4 16.22 -8.42 -22.31
CA ASP A 4 17.04 -9.25 -21.40
C ASP A 4 17.05 -8.70 -19.95
N ASP A 5 15.95 -8.10 -19.45
CA ASP A 5 15.90 -7.52 -18.09
C ASP A 5 14.73 -7.99 -17.19
N GLU A 6 13.89 -8.94 -17.64
CA GLU A 6 12.67 -9.34 -16.92
C GLU A 6 12.74 -10.70 -16.18
N ILE A 7 13.93 -11.30 -16.04
CA ILE A 7 14.05 -12.68 -15.50
C ILE A 7 14.15 -12.74 -13.96
N PHE A 8 14.38 -11.63 -13.25
CA PHE A 8 14.53 -11.61 -11.78
C PHE A 8 13.49 -10.75 -11.06
N ALA A 9 12.23 -10.81 -11.48
CA ALA A 9 11.14 -10.41 -10.59
C ALA A 9 11.12 -11.37 -9.38
N ALA A 10 11.79 -10.99 -8.29
CA ALA A 10 11.76 -11.73 -7.04
C ALA A 10 10.31 -12.10 -6.70
N PRO A 11 10.03 -13.33 -6.23
CA PRO A 11 8.68 -13.74 -5.91
C PRO A 11 8.07 -12.70 -4.98
N LYS A 12 6.97 -12.07 -5.43
CA LYS A 12 6.23 -11.10 -4.61
C LYS A 12 5.95 -11.81 -3.30
N LYS A 13 6.61 -11.38 -2.21
CA LYS A 13 6.41 -11.96 -0.88
C LYS A 13 4.90 -12.05 -0.69
N LYS A 14 4.41 -13.26 -0.41
CA LYS A 14 3.00 -13.43 -0.07
C LYS A 14 2.69 -12.41 1.03
N PRO A 15 1.62 -11.64 0.91
CA PRO A 15 1.26 -10.71 1.96
C PRO A 15 1.12 -11.52 3.25
N GLU A 16 1.89 -11.16 4.29
CA GLU A 16 1.80 -11.78 5.63
C GLU A 16 0.41 -11.61 6.25
N HIS A 17 -0.42 -10.77 5.63
CA HIS A 17 -1.76 -10.42 6.04
C HIS A 17 -2.77 -10.49 4.89
N GLU A 18 -3.79 -11.34 5.01
CA GLU A 18 -5.00 -11.26 4.20
C GLU A 18 -6.14 -10.56 4.97
N ILE A 19 -6.83 -9.63 4.28
CA ILE A 19 -7.98 -8.91 4.83
C ILE A 19 -9.15 -9.88 5.00
N GLY A 20 -9.72 -9.93 6.20
CA GLY A 20 -10.89 -10.78 6.50
C GLY A 20 -10.55 -12.24 6.81
N GLN A 21 -9.28 -12.58 7.00
CA GLN A 21 -8.91 -13.92 7.47
C GLN A 21 -9.42 -14.17 8.91
N PRO A 22 -9.73 -15.43 9.28
CA PRO A 22 -10.10 -15.77 10.64
C PRO A 22 -8.96 -15.43 11.61
N LEU A 23 -9.33 -14.84 12.76
CA LEU A 23 -8.39 -14.45 13.81
C LEU A 23 -8.21 -15.54 14.87
N ASP A 24 -9.10 -16.53 14.89
CA ASP A 24 -9.17 -17.56 15.92
C ASP A 24 -7.93 -18.46 15.96
N THR A 25 -7.19 -18.52 14.86
CA THR A 25 -5.94 -19.28 14.73
C THR A 25 -4.69 -18.44 14.99
N LEU A 26 -4.84 -17.15 15.29
CA LEU A 26 -3.72 -16.22 15.51
C LEU A 26 -3.50 -15.99 17.01
N SER A 27 -2.23 -15.90 17.38
CA SER A 27 -1.82 -15.47 18.71
C SER A 27 -1.93 -13.95 18.87
N VAL A 28 -1.91 -13.48 20.12
CA VAL A 28 -1.92 -12.03 20.44
C VAL A 28 -0.71 -11.30 19.85
N GLY A 29 0.46 -11.95 19.79
CA GLY A 29 1.66 -11.38 19.18
C GLY A 29 1.48 -11.18 17.67
N GLU A 30 1.02 -12.21 16.96
CA GLU A 30 0.75 -12.14 15.52
C GLU A 30 -0.34 -11.10 15.19
N LEU A 31 -1.36 -10.96 16.04
CA LEU A 31 -2.36 -9.90 15.89
C LEU A 31 -1.73 -8.51 16.03
N SER A 32 -0.80 -8.34 16.97
CA SER A 32 -0.11 -7.07 17.21
C SER A 32 0.76 -6.66 16.02
N GLU A 33 1.60 -7.58 15.53
CA GLU A 33 2.44 -7.37 14.33
C GLU A 33 1.59 -7.01 13.10
N ARG A 34 0.49 -7.73 12.89
CA ARG A 34 -0.42 -7.45 11.77
C ARG A 34 -1.10 -6.09 11.89
N ILE A 35 -1.49 -5.69 13.09
CA ILE A 35 -2.08 -4.36 13.33
C ILE A 35 -1.07 -3.27 12.99
N GLU A 36 0.20 -3.44 13.39
CA GLU A 36 1.26 -2.48 13.07
C GLU A 36 1.49 -2.37 11.55
N LEU A 37 1.56 -3.50 10.85
CA LEU A 37 1.68 -3.53 9.38
C LEU A 37 0.51 -2.80 8.69
N LEU A 38 -0.72 -3.04 9.14
CA LEU A 38 -1.89 -2.37 8.58
C LEU A 38 -1.91 -0.87 8.87
N LYS A 39 -1.48 -0.44 10.06
CA LYS A 39 -1.38 0.99 10.39
C LYS A 39 -0.37 1.71 9.50
N ALA A 40 0.82 1.11 9.30
CA ALA A 40 1.81 1.65 8.38
C ALA A 40 1.28 1.75 6.95
N GLU A 41 0.51 0.75 6.51
CA GLU A 41 -0.14 0.78 5.19
C GLU A 41 -1.21 1.88 5.10
N ILE A 42 -2.00 2.10 6.14
CA ILE A 42 -2.97 3.20 6.22
C ILE A 42 -2.25 4.55 6.07
N GLU A 43 -1.18 4.78 6.82
CA GLU A 43 -0.41 6.03 6.75
C GLU A 43 0.14 6.27 5.33
N ARG A 44 0.66 5.22 4.67
CA ARG A 44 1.13 5.28 3.28
C ARG A 44 0.01 5.70 2.33
N LEU A 45 -1.17 5.10 2.47
CA LEU A 45 -2.33 5.40 1.62
C LEU A 45 -2.86 6.83 1.85
N GLU A 46 -2.88 7.29 3.10
CA GLU A 46 -3.28 8.65 3.45
C GLU A 46 -2.31 9.70 2.86
N ALA A 47 -1.00 9.45 2.97
CA ALA A 47 0.01 10.31 2.36
C ALA A 47 -0.16 10.39 0.83
N ALA A 48 -0.36 9.24 0.16
CA ALA A 48 -0.59 9.19 -1.27
C ALA A 48 -1.91 9.90 -1.69
N LYS A 49 -2.98 9.73 -0.91
CA LYS A 49 -4.25 10.43 -1.12
C LYS A 49 -4.07 11.94 -1.00
N SER A 50 -3.37 12.41 0.02
CA SER A 50 -3.09 13.83 0.23
C SER A 50 -2.29 14.43 -0.93
N ALA A 51 -1.22 13.75 -1.36
CA ALA A 51 -0.42 14.18 -2.51
C ALA A 51 -1.25 14.26 -3.80
N LYS A 52 -2.11 13.27 -4.06
CA LYS A 52 -3.01 13.28 -5.22
C LYS A 52 -4.04 14.42 -5.13
N ALA A 53 -4.61 14.67 -3.96
CA ALA A 53 -5.55 15.75 -3.75
C ALA A 53 -4.91 17.14 -3.98
N ALA A 54 -3.69 17.33 -3.49
CA ALA A 54 -2.92 18.56 -3.71
C ALA A 54 -2.64 18.78 -5.22
N SER A 55 -2.25 17.72 -5.93
CA SER A 55 -2.05 17.78 -7.39
C SER A 55 -3.35 18.14 -8.13
N ALA A 56 -4.48 17.53 -7.76
CA ALA A 56 -5.78 17.83 -8.36
C ALA A 56 -6.22 19.28 -8.09
N ALA A 57 -6.01 19.80 -6.88
CA ALA A 57 -6.33 21.17 -6.52
C ALA A 57 -5.48 22.19 -7.30
N ALA A 58 -4.17 21.92 -7.46
CA ALA A 58 -3.29 22.77 -8.27
C ALA A 58 -3.72 22.80 -9.74
N ALA A 59 -4.09 21.65 -10.30
CA ALA A 59 -4.62 21.58 -11.67
C ALA A 59 -5.95 22.36 -11.79
N ALA A 60 -6.88 22.18 -10.85
CA ALA A 60 -8.16 22.89 -10.87
C ALA A 60 -8.00 24.42 -10.79
N ALA A 61 -7.03 24.92 -10.03
CA ALA A 61 -6.71 26.34 -9.96
C ALA A 61 -6.14 26.87 -11.30
N PHE A 62 -5.31 26.09 -11.97
CA PHE A 62 -4.73 26.44 -13.28
C PHE A 62 -5.79 26.53 -14.39
N PHE A 63 -6.82 25.67 -14.36
CA PHE A 63 -7.89 25.68 -15.37
C PHE A 63 -9.01 26.71 -15.12
N LYS A 64 -8.97 27.45 -14.00
CA LYS A 64 -10.01 28.42 -13.63
C LYS A 64 -9.64 29.89 -13.94
N THR A 65 -8.51 30.10 -14.61
CA THR A 65 -8.13 31.37 -15.28
C THR A 65 -8.54 31.34 -16.74
#